data_AF-A0A225UMI6-F1
#
_entry.id   AF-A0A225UMI6-F1
#
_cell.length_a   1.000
_cell.length_b   1.000
_cell.length_c   1.000
_cell.angle_alpha   90.00
_cell.angle_beta   90.00
_cell.angle_gamma   90.00
#
_symmetry.space_group_name_H-M   'P 1'
#
loop_
_entity.id
_entity.type
_entity.pdbx_description
1 polymer ?
#
loop_
_entity_poly.entity_id
_entity_poly.type
_entity_poly.pdbx_seq_one_letter_code
_entity_poly.pdbx_strand_id
1 'polypeptide(L)'
;VHVSKIKMVKIFPDRPVARLNGSEEDRVDFDEALLSEDSWAQDRNPDEYEVERISDMRNGKRTRYGRIYREFLVYWRGYEDPTWIDEADLNCGALLYEFLRDRANRNRFGVMQSHEEP
;
A
#
# COMPACT_ATOMS: atom_id res chain seq x y z
N VAL A 1 19.43 -7.33 40.75
CA VAL A 1 18.64 -7.47 39.51
C VAL A 1 18.21 -8.92 39.39
N HIS A 2 16.92 -9.20 39.58
CA HIS A 2 16.38 -10.56 39.48
C HIS A 2 15.91 -10.78 38.04
N VAL A 3 16.46 -11.77 37.35
CA VAL A 3 16.06 -12.11 35.98
C VAL A 3 15.13 -13.31 36.08
N SER A 4 13.85 -13.11 35.75
CA SER A 4 12.82 -14.14 35.81
C SER A 4 13.15 -15.32 34.87
N LYS A 5 12.96 -16.54 35.37
CA LYS A 5 13.23 -17.81 34.68
C LYS A 5 12.24 -17.98 33.51
N ILE A 6 12.69 -17.77 32.28
CA ILE A 6 11.89 -17.92 31.06
C ILE A 6 11.45 -19.39 30.93
N LYS A 7 10.16 -19.64 30.68
CA LYS A 7 9.63 -20.99 30.45
C LYS A 7 9.99 -21.45 29.03
N MET A 8 10.38 -22.72 28.93
CA MET A 8 10.78 -23.38 27.69
C MET A 8 9.63 -23.34 26.67
N VAL A 9 9.91 -22.80 25.48
CA VAL A 9 8.98 -22.78 24.34
C VAL A 9 8.67 -24.24 23.96
N LYS A 10 7.39 -24.59 23.89
CA LYS A 10 6.95 -25.88 23.32
C LYS A 10 7.46 -25.96 21.89
N ILE A 11 8.43 -26.84 21.65
CA ILE A 11 8.91 -27.17 20.31
C ILE A 11 7.79 -27.95 19.65
N PHE A 12 7.11 -27.32 18.70
CA PHE A 12 6.23 -28.03 17.77
C PHE A 12 7.12 -28.78 16.77
N PRO A 13 6.73 -29.99 16.33
CA PRO A 13 7.44 -30.64 15.24
C PRO A 13 7.44 -29.71 14.01
N ASP A 14 8.56 -29.68 13.30
CA ASP A 14 8.67 -28.90 12.06
C ASP A 14 7.53 -29.23 11.10
N ARG A 15 7.06 -28.20 10.39
CA ARG A 15 6.02 -28.29 9.36
C ARG A 15 6.33 -29.49 8.46
N PRO A 16 5.45 -30.51 8.35
CA PRO A 16 5.69 -31.58 7.41
C PRO A 16 5.75 -30.97 6.01
N VAL A 17 6.89 -31.15 5.33
CA VAL A 17 7.02 -30.80 3.92
C VAL A 17 6.28 -31.89 3.16
N ALA A 18 4.96 -31.75 3.07
CA ALA A 18 4.16 -32.56 2.16
C ALA A 18 4.62 -32.23 0.74
N ARG A 19 5.50 -33.05 0.18
CA ARG A 19 5.76 -33.05 -1.26
C ARG A 19 4.55 -33.70 -1.91
N LEU A 20 3.78 -32.89 -2.64
CA LEU A 20 2.68 -33.36 -3.46
C LEU A 20 3.28 -34.09 -4.66
N ASN A 21 3.42 -35.40 -4.54
CA ASN A 21 3.81 -36.28 -5.63
C ASN A 21 2.55 -36.65 -6.44
N GLY A 22 1.77 -35.65 -6.88
CA GLY A 22 0.61 -35.90 -7.72
C GLY A 22 1.07 -36.48 -9.05
N SER A 23 0.53 -37.63 -9.44
CA SER A 23 0.66 -38.09 -10.83
C SER A 23 -0.02 -37.07 -11.75
N GLU A 24 0.36 -37.02 -13.03
CA GLU A 24 -0.27 -36.12 -14.00
C GLU A 24 -1.79 -36.34 -14.14
N GLU A 25 -2.30 -37.48 -13.65
CA GLU A 25 -3.72 -37.84 -13.55
C GLU A 25 -4.48 -37.13 -12.41
N ASP A 26 -3.80 -36.60 -11.39
CA ASP A 26 -4.41 -35.80 -10.31
C ASP A 26 -4.47 -34.29 -10.64
N ARG A 27 -4.10 -33.93 -11.88
CA ARG A 27 -4.32 -32.56 -12.35
C ARG A 27 -5.82 -32.37 -12.48
N VAL A 28 -6.35 -31.48 -11.65
CA VAL A 28 -7.67 -30.90 -11.87
C VAL A 28 -7.69 -30.34 -13.29
N ASP A 29 -8.38 -31.03 -14.19
CA ASP A 29 -8.59 -30.55 -15.55
C ASP A 29 -9.48 -29.32 -15.40
N PHE A 30 -8.84 -28.16 -15.43
CA PHE A 30 -9.52 -26.88 -15.29
C PHE A 30 -10.19 -26.62 -16.64
N ASP A 31 -11.34 -27.27 -16.85
CA ASP A 31 -12.12 -27.16 -18.07
C ASP A 31 -12.50 -25.69 -18.27
N GLU A 32 -11.71 -24.98 -19.07
CA GLU A 32 -11.88 -23.58 -19.44
C GLU A 32 -13.29 -23.33 -19.99
N ALA A 33 -13.90 -24.33 -20.65
CA ALA A 33 -15.27 -24.29 -21.17
C ALA A 33 -16.38 -24.25 -20.10
N LEU A 34 -16.06 -24.58 -18.84
CA LEU A 34 -17.00 -24.47 -17.71
C LEU A 34 -16.87 -23.12 -16.98
N LEU A 35 -15.82 -22.35 -17.26
CA LEU A 35 -15.72 -20.99 -16.75
C LEU A 35 -16.66 -20.10 -17.53
N SER A 36 -17.57 -19.42 -16.83
CA SER A 36 -18.34 -18.34 -17.44
C SER A 36 -17.35 -17.29 -17.97
N GLU A 37 -17.56 -16.81 -19.21
CA GLU A 37 -16.77 -15.69 -19.77
C GLU A 37 -16.77 -14.45 -18.87
N ASP A 38 -17.75 -14.36 -17.96
CA ASP A 38 -17.90 -13.28 -16.97
C ASP A 38 -17.09 -13.49 -15.67
N SER A 39 -16.37 -14.61 -15.50
CA SER A 39 -15.52 -14.87 -14.31
C SER A 39 -14.36 -13.89 -14.16
N TRP A 40 -14.07 -13.10 -15.19
CA TRP A 40 -13.05 -12.05 -15.18
C TRP A 40 -13.62 -10.65 -15.00
N ALA A 41 -14.95 -10.50 -14.93
CA ALA A 41 -15.55 -9.25 -14.54
C ALA A 41 -15.16 -8.98 -13.08
N GLN A 42 -14.37 -7.93 -12.88
CA GLN A 42 -14.13 -7.41 -11.54
C GLN A 42 -15.50 -6.95 -11.02
N ASP A 43 -16.07 -7.67 -10.06
CA ASP A 43 -17.21 -7.23 -9.26
C ASP A 43 -16.74 -6.08 -8.35
N ARG A 44 -16.44 -4.96 -9.00
CA ARG A 44 -15.96 -3.75 -8.36
C ARG A 44 -17.18 -3.00 -7.88
N ASN A 45 -17.22 -2.74 -6.58
CA ASN A 45 -18.26 -1.91 -6.02
C ASN A 45 -18.24 -0.53 -6.72
N PRO A 46 -19.38 0.01 -7.18
CA PRO A 46 -19.45 1.33 -7.80
C PRO A 46 -18.88 2.46 -6.92
N ASP A 47 -18.77 2.27 -5.60
CA ASP A 47 -18.19 3.23 -4.66
C ASP A 47 -16.66 3.10 -4.48
N GLU A 48 -16.02 2.12 -5.13
CA GLU A 48 -14.58 1.94 -5.07
C GLU A 48 -13.89 2.69 -6.22
N TYR A 49 -12.84 3.45 -5.91
CA TYR A 49 -12.07 4.26 -6.86
C TYR A 49 -10.59 3.87 -6.84
N GLU A 50 -9.99 3.67 -8.02
CA GLU A 50 -8.56 3.39 -8.12
C GLU A 50 -7.78 4.71 -8.14
N VAL A 51 -6.74 4.79 -7.31
CA VAL A 51 -5.83 5.93 -7.31
C VAL A 51 -4.82 5.79 -8.45
N GLU A 52 -4.76 6.77 -9.34
CA GLU A 52 -3.76 6.84 -10.42
C GLU A 52 -2.44 7.41 -9.92
N ARG A 53 -2.48 8.56 -9.22
CA ARG A 53 -1.29 9.21 -8.66
C ARG A 53 -1.63 10.21 -7.55
N ILE A 54 -0.63 10.49 -6.71
CA ILE A 54 -0.66 11.58 -5.73
C ILE A 54 0.17 12.73 -6.29
N SER A 55 -0.44 13.92 -6.43
CA SER A 55 0.22 15.06 -7.06
C SER A 55 0.70 16.11 -6.07
N ASP A 56 0.02 16.29 -4.94
CA ASP A 56 0.36 17.30 -3.95
C ASP A 56 -0.08 16.88 -2.54
N MET A 57 0.45 17.57 -1.53
CA MET A 57 0.08 17.39 -0.13
C MET A 57 0.12 18.73 0.61
N ARG A 58 -0.98 19.00 1.31
CA ARG A 58 -1.13 20.15 2.21
C ARG A 58 -1.23 19.71 3.66
N ASN A 59 -0.72 20.55 4.55
CA ASN A 59 -0.89 20.38 5.99
C ASN A 59 -2.06 21.25 6.48
N GLY A 60 -3.00 20.59 7.16
CA GLY A 60 -4.12 21.23 7.81
C GLY A 60 -3.76 21.74 9.21
N LYS A 61 -4.81 22.03 9.98
CA LYS A 61 -4.68 22.46 11.37
C LYS A 61 -4.03 21.35 12.21
N ARG A 62 -3.38 21.76 13.30
CA ARG A 62 -2.86 20.82 14.29
C ARG A 62 -4.00 20.36 15.20
N THR A 63 -4.13 19.06 15.40
CA THR A 63 -5.03 18.47 16.41
C THR A 63 -4.63 18.91 17.81
N ARG A 64 -5.58 18.82 18.75
CA ARG A 64 -5.33 19.05 20.20
C ARG A 64 -4.19 18.19 20.78
N TYR A 65 -3.90 17.04 20.17
CA TYR A 65 -2.86 16.11 20.59
C TYR A 65 -1.54 16.30 19.83
N GLY A 66 -1.40 17.39 19.06
CA GLY A 66 -0.17 17.73 18.38
C GLY A 66 0.08 17.00 17.06
N ARG A 67 -0.83 16.13 16.60
CA ARG A 67 -0.79 15.57 15.22
C ARG A 67 -1.20 16.63 14.21
N ILE A 68 -0.53 16.70 13.07
CA ILE A 68 -0.85 17.61 11.97
C ILE A 68 -1.76 16.86 11.01
N TYR A 69 -2.94 17.42 10.68
CA TYR A 69 -3.77 16.86 9.62
C TYR A 69 -3.06 16.98 8.28
N ARG A 70 -3.09 15.93 7.47
CA ARG A 70 -2.47 15.92 6.14
C ARG A 70 -3.51 15.46 5.14
N GLU A 71 -3.66 16.24 4.08
CA GLU A 71 -4.49 15.90 2.94
C GLU A 71 -3.62 15.79 1.70
N PHE A 72 -4.01 14.87 0.82
CA PHE A 72 -3.32 14.55 -0.42
C PHE A 72 -4.22 14.83 -1.60
N LEU A 73 -3.68 15.44 -2.64
CA LEU A 73 -4.37 15.63 -3.91
C LEU A 73 -4.22 14.37 -4.75
N VAL A 74 -5.33 13.66 -4.92
CA VAL A 74 -5.41 12.33 -5.55
C VAL A 74 -6.04 12.47 -6.93
N TYR A 75 -5.37 11.93 -7.94
CA TYR A 75 -5.95 11.69 -9.26
C TYR A 75 -6.52 10.28 -9.29
N TRP A 76 -7.76 10.15 -9.76
CA TRP A 76 -8.45 8.87 -9.85
C TRP A 76 -8.39 8.34 -11.27
N ARG A 77 -8.17 7.03 -11.40
CA ARG A 77 -8.09 6.38 -12.70
C ARG A 77 -9.42 6.51 -13.43
N GLY A 78 -9.41 7.16 -14.60
CA GLY A 78 -10.59 7.36 -15.43
C GLY A 78 -11.43 8.60 -15.08
N TYR A 79 -10.93 9.47 -14.18
CA TYR A 79 -11.58 10.75 -13.85
C TYR A 79 -10.61 11.90 -14.08
N GLU A 80 -11.12 13.02 -14.60
CA GLU A 80 -10.29 14.21 -14.88
C GLU A 80 -10.04 15.05 -13.62
N ASP A 81 -11.01 15.08 -12.71
CA ASP A 81 -10.97 15.95 -11.54
C ASP A 81 -10.29 15.28 -10.34
N PRO A 82 -9.18 15.83 -9.83
CA PRO A 82 -8.54 15.31 -8.63
C PRO A 82 -9.25 15.80 -7.37
N THR A 83 -9.15 15.03 -6.29
CA THR A 83 -9.79 15.37 -5.01
C THR A 83 -8.79 15.38 -3.85
N TRP A 84 -9.04 16.20 -2.84
CA TRP A 84 -8.28 16.21 -1.59
C TRP A 84 -8.82 15.13 -0.64
N ILE A 85 -7.98 14.17 -0.27
CA ILE A 85 -8.31 13.05 0.62
C ILE A 85 -7.43 13.10 1.88
N ASP A 86 -8.02 12.85 3.05
CA ASP A 86 -7.28 12.77 4.32
C ASP A 86 -6.35 11.55 4.32
N GLU A 87 -5.22 11.67 5.01
CA GLU A 87 -4.27 10.57 5.18
C GLU A 87 -4.93 9.27 5.70
N ALA A 88 -5.91 9.37 6.59
CA ALA A 88 -6.59 8.22 7.16
C ALA A 88 -7.48 7.47 6.16
N ASP A 89 -7.96 8.16 5.12
CA ASP A 89 -8.85 7.60 4.10
C ASP A 89 -8.07 7.10 2.86
N LEU A 90 -6.76 7.40 2.79
CA LEU A 90 -5.92 7.08 1.65
C LEU A 90 -5.30 5.67 1.76
N ASN A 91 -5.83 4.71 1.01
CA ASN A 91 -5.42 3.30 1.07
C ASN A 91 -4.28 2.90 0.11
N CYS A 92 -3.55 3.85 -0.51
CA CYS A 92 -2.50 3.57 -1.49
C CYS A 92 -1.08 3.80 -0.93
N GLY A 93 -0.68 2.96 0.05
CA GLY A 93 0.58 3.12 0.79
C GLY A 93 1.84 3.15 -0.07
N ALA A 94 1.89 2.39 -1.17
CA ALA A 94 3.03 2.38 -2.09
C ALA A 94 3.22 3.73 -2.79
N LEU A 95 2.15 4.26 -3.41
CA LEU A 95 2.16 5.57 -4.07
C LEU A 95 2.47 6.70 -3.08
N LEU A 96 1.93 6.61 -1.85
CA LEU A 96 2.22 7.57 -0.80
C LEU A 96 3.70 7.57 -0.41
N TYR A 97 4.29 6.38 -0.27
CA TYR A 97 5.71 6.24 0.07
C TYR A 97 6.61 6.83 -1.02
N GLU A 98 6.34 6.53 -2.29
CA GLU A 98 7.09 7.08 -3.43
C GLU A 98 7.00 8.61 -3.48
N PHE A 99 5.79 9.17 -3.38
CA PHE A 99 5.57 10.61 -3.35
C PHE A 99 6.35 11.31 -2.22
N LEU A 100 6.29 10.77 -1.01
CA LEU A 100 7.01 11.32 0.15
C LEU A 100 8.53 11.24 -0.03
N ARG A 101 9.02 10.14 -0.59
CA ARG A 101 10.45 9.92 -0.85
C ARG A 101 10.98 10.92 -1.87
N ASP A 102 10.25 11.12 -2.97
CA ASP A 102 10.64 12.08 -4.02
C ASP A 102 10.62 13.51 -3.51
N ARG A 103 9.64 13.88 -2.69
CA ARG A 103 9.60 15.20 -2.05
C ARG A 103 10.77 15.40 -1.10
N ALA A 104 11.11 14.39 -0.29
CA ALA A 104 12.26 14.45 0.60
C ALA A 104 13.58 14.59 -0.18
N ASN A 105 13.71 13.90 -1.31
CA ASN A 105 14.87 14.02 -2.19
C ASN A 105 14.97 15.44 -2.78
N ARG A 106 13.87 15.98 -3.33
CA ARG A 106 13.83 17.33 -3.90
C ARG A 106 14.20 18.40 -2.87
N ASN A 107 13.75 18.26 -1.62
CA ASN A 107 14.13 19.18 -0.53
C ASN A 107 15.64 19.14 -0.22
N ARG A 108 16.31 17.99 -0.35
CA ARG A 108 17.76 17.90 -0.14
C ARG A 108 18.53 18.63 -1.24
N PHE A 109 18.07 18.57 -2.48
CA PHE A 109 18.70 19.26 -3.61
C PHE A 109 18.43 20.77 -3.63
N GLY A 110 17.32 21.24 -3.06
CA GLY A 110 17.03 22.67 -2.91
C GLY A 110 17.94 23.39 -1.91
N VAL A 111 18.42 22.70 -0.87
CA VAL A 111 19.32 23.27 0.15
C VAL A 111 20.72 23.59 -0.38
N MET A 112 21.13 23.01 -1.51
CA MET A 112 22.48 23.22 -2.07
C MET A 112 22.61 24.44 -3.00
N GLN A 113 21.52 25.13 -3.36
CA GLN A 113 21.53 26.21 -4.36
C GLN A 113 21.39 27.64 -3.78
N SER A 114 21.47 27.83 -2.45
CA SER A 114 21.22 29.15 -1.83
C SER A 114 22.47 29.99 -1.53
N HIS A 115 23.60 29.77 -2.21
CA HIS A 115 24.77 30.63 -2.05
C HIS A 115 25.44 30.96 -3.38
N GLU A 116 24.76 31.76 -4.19
CA GLU A 116 25.43 32.66 -5.13
C GLU A 116 24.56 33.91 -5.27
N GLU A 117 24.89 34.94 -4.49
CA GLU A 117 24.45 36.31 -4.76
C GLU A 117 25.63 37.08 -5.41
N PRO A 118 25.33 38.02 -6.32
CA PRO A 118 26.30 38.70 -7.19
C PRO A 118 27.20 39.74 -6.52
#